data_AF-A0A7S3WA97-F1
#
_entry.id   AF-A0A7S3WA97-F1
#
_cell.length_a   1.000
_cell.length_b   1.000
_cell.length_c   1.000
_cell.angle_alpha   90.00
_cell.angle_beta   90.00
_cell.angle_gamma   90.00
#
_symmetry.space_group_name_H-M   'P 1'
#
loop_
_entity.id
_entity.type
_entity.pdbx_description
1 polymer ?
#
loop_
_entity_poly.entity_id
_entity_poly.type
_entity_poly.pdbx_seq_one_letter_code
_entity_poly.pdbx_strand_id
1 'polypeptide(L)'
;GGGGGGGEGEADEGGRRRGGERREKRAPLDRSLLKGVAANSLGGVQLLLLESDELRVESDEAAQLRELAASVRAWRSAARAALDAPSPSEEELAGLLQQLSNIPVRLRERGEIQRSLASKRWLLSRRPALLSALEAARPSLEEVSGLCDEAAGLGLGQLPEVLQAAERAAAAEKWD
;
A
#
# COMPACT_ATOMS: atom_id res chain seq x y z
N GLY A 1 89.12 28.28 -25.44
CA GLY A 1 88.76 27.02 -26.13
C GLY A 1 88.03 26.15 -25.13
N GLY A 2 86.96 25.43 -25.45
CA GLY A 2 86.29 25.19 -26.71
C GLY A 2 85.25 24.08 -26.51
N GLY A 3 84.17 24.11 -27.29
CA GLY A 3 83.20 23.03 -27.53
C GLY A 3 82.28 22.66 -26.36
N GLY A 4 80.96 22.60 -26.46
CA GLY A 4 80.10 22.31 -27.62
C GLY A 4 79.56 20.88 -27.48
N GLY A 5 78.25 20.71 -27.52
CA GLY A 5 77.62 19.38 -27.67
C GLY A 5 76.23 19.30 -27.07
N GLY A 6 75.22 19.31 -27.95
CA GLY A 6 73.81 19.18 -27.64
C GLY A 6 73.40 17.79 -27.15
N GLY A 7 72.12 17.69 -26.81
CA GLY A 7 71.46 16.46 -26.39
C GLY A 7 70.03 16.76 -25.98
N GLU A 8 69.17 17.04 -26.96
CA GLU A 8 67.71 17.04 -26.77
C GLU A 8 67.29 15.60 -26.43
N GLY A 9 66.79 15.43 -25.21
CA GLY A 9 66.24 14.19 -24.69
C GLY A 9 64.73 14.19 -24.84
N GLU A 10 64.27 13.22 -25.62
CA GLU A 10 62.90 12.82 -25.90
C GLU A 10 62.11 12.35 -24.66
N ALA A 11 60.79 12.34 -24.83
CA ALA A 11 59.75 11.61 -24.09
C ALA A 11 59.22 12.23 -22.79
N ASP A 12 57.98 12.75 -22.86
CA ASP A 12 56.95 12.33 -21.91
C ASP A 12 55.54 12.41 -22.54
N GLU A 13 55.04 11.25 -23.00
CA GLU A 13 53.62 11.04 -23.36
C GLU A 13 52.80 10.92 -22.07
N GLY A 14 52.45 12.07 -21.48
CA GLY A 14 51.61 12.16 -20.30
C GLY A 14 50.11 11.94 -20.57
N GLY A 15 49.68 10.68 -20.63
CA GLY A 15 48.46 10.21 -19.97
C GLY A 15 47.09 10.75 -20.43
N ARG A 16 46.56 10.21 -21.53
CA ARG A 16 45.09 10.19 -21.77
C ARG A 16 44.44 9.20 -20.79
N ARG A 17 43.90 9.71 -19.68
CA ARG A 17 43.01 8.95 -18.78
C ARG A 17 41.73 8.57 -19.52
N ARG A 18 41.73 7.39 -20.17
CA ARG A 18 40.49 6.72 -20.58
C ARG A 18 39.78 6.28 -19.30
N GLY A 19 38.77 7.05 -18.90
CA GLY A 19 37.76 6.62 -17.94
C GLY A 19 37.04 5.41 -18.54
N GLY A 20 37.50 4.22 -18.19
CA GLY A 20 36.78 2.99 -18.47
C GLY A 20 35.51 3.03 -17.63
N GLU A 21 34.39 3.36 -18.26
CA GLU A 21 33.06 3.07 -17.73
C GLU A 21 33.02 1.56 -17.46
N ARG A 22 33.19 1.20 -16.19
CA ARG A 22 32.87 -0.14 -15.71
C ARG A 22 31.37 -0.31 -15.94
N ARG A 23 31.01 -0.89 -17.09
CA ARG A 23 29.71 -1.56 -17.26
C ARG A 23 29.65 -2.61 -16.16
N GLU A 24 29.01 -2.26 -15.04
CA GLU A 24 28.54 -3.23 -14.07
C GLU A 24 27.72 -4.25 -14.85
N LYS A 25 28.27 -5.46 -15.00
CA LYS A 25 27.54 -6.60 -15.53
C LYS A 25 26.46 -6.91 -14.49
N ARG A 26 25.29 -6.28 -14.64
CA ARG A 26 24.09 -6.67 -13.91
C ARG A 26 23.88 -8.16 -14.18
N ALA A 27 23.81 -8.95 -13.11
CA ALA A 27 23.57 -10.38 -13.22
C ALA A 27 22.22 -10.59 -13.94
N PRO A 28 22.13 -11.54 -14.89
CA PRO A 28 20.87 -11.82 -15.56
C PRO A 28 19.82 -12.24 -14.54
N LEU A 29 18.59 -11.72 -14.67
CA LEU A 29 17.49 -12.08 -13.79
C LEU A 29 17.31 -13.60 -13.75
N ASP A 30 17.32 -14.16 -12.53
CA ASP A 30 17.04 -15.57 -12.32
C ASP A 30 15.57 -15.86 -12.62
N ARG A 31 15.31 -16.39 -13.83
CA ARG A 31 13.97 -16.77 -14.31
C ARG A 31 13.31 -17.85 -13.47
N SER A 32 14.03 -18.53 -12.58
CA SER A 32 13.42 -19.45 -11.61
C SER A 32 12.49 -18.72 -10.62
N LEU A 33 12.72 -17.43 -10.36
CA LEU A 33 11.84 -16.55 -9.57
C LEU A 33 10.48 -16.27 -10.24
N LEU A 34 10.37 -16.54 -11.55
CA LEU A 34 9.12 -16.39 -12.31
C LEU A 34 8.13 -17.53 -12.06
N LYS A 35 8.57 -18.66 -11.48
CA LYS A 35 7.67 -19.78 -11.21
C LYS A 35 6.69 -19.42 -10.08
N GLY A 36 5.42 -19.24 -10.44
CA GLY A 36 4.31 -19.08 -9.51
C GLY A 36 3.84 -17.64 -9.27
N VAL A 37 4.51 -16.63 -9.86
CA VAL A 37 4.03 -15.24 -9.81
C VAL A 37 3.11 -14.99 -11.00
N ALA A 38 1.83 -14.69 -10.73
CA ALA A 38 0.91 -14.37 -11.80
C ALA A 38 1.32 -13.05 -12.48
N ALA A 39 1.33 -13.01 -13.81
CA ALA A 39 1.70 -11.82 -14.59
C ALA A 39 0.83 -10.59 -14.26
N ASN A 40 -0.45 -10.82 -13.92
CA ASN A 40 -1.40 -9.79 -13.51
C ASN A 40 -1.36 -9.44 -12.01
N SER A 41 -0.26 -9.76 -11.32
CA SER A 41 -0.03 -9.37 -9.93
C SER A 41 1.00 -8.25 -9.87
N LEU A 42 1.05 -7.51 -8.75
CA LEU A 42 2.09 -6.51 -8.52
C LEU A 42 3.50 -7.10 -8.67
N GLY A 43 3.73 -8.34 -8.23
CA GLY A 43 4.99 -9.04 -8.44
C GLY A 43 5.27 -9.32 -9.91
N GLY A 44 4.26 -9.74 -10.66
CA GLY A 44 4.36 -9.98 -12.11
C GLY A 44 4.66 -8.71 -12.89
N VAL A 45 4.00 -7.59 -12.55
CA VAL A 45 4.26 -6.27 -13.14
C VAL A 45 5.68 -5.81 -12.85
N GLN A 46 6.18 -6.00 -11.62
CA GLN A 46 7.56 -5.64 -11.27
C GLN A 46 8.58 -6.46 -12.07
N LEU A 47 8.30 -7.74 -12.29
CA LEU A 47 9.16 -8.60 -13.12
C LEU A 47 9.15 -8.17 -14.59
N LEU A 48 7.99 -7.82 -15.15
CA LEU A 48 7.89 -7.29 -16.51
C LEU A 48 8.63 -5.96 -16.67
N LEU A 49 8.56 -5.08 -15.66
CA LEU A 49 9.31 -3.83 -15.65
C LEU A 49 10.83 -4.07 -15.60
N LEU A 50 11.27 -5.05 -14.81
CA LEU A 50 12.68 -5.45 -14.76
C LEU A 50 13.16 -6.04 -16.09
N GLU A 51 12.36 -6.89 -16.74
CA GLU A 51 12.68 -7.43 -18.06
C GLU A 51 12.71 -6.33 -19.14
N SER A 52 11.77 -5.37 -19.07
CA SER A 52 11.77 -4.19 -19.93
C SER A 52 13.04 -3.34 -19.77
N ASP A 53 13.49 -3.13 -18.52
CA ASP A 53 14.74 -2.43 -18.21
C ASP A 53 15.97 -3.18 -18.75
N GLU A 54 16.01 -4.52 -18.64
CA GLU A 54 17.07 -5.35 -19.21
C GLU A 54 17.12 -5.25 -20.74
N LEU A 55 15.96 -5.26 -21.39
CA LEU A 55 15.81 -5.15 -22.84
C LEU A 55 15.92 -3.71 -23.35
N ARG A 56 15.98 -2.71 -22.45
CA ARG A 56 16.00 -1.27 -22.75
C ARG A 56 14.80 -0.83 -23.59
N VAL A 57 13.64 -1.39 -23.30
CA VAL A 57 12.38 -0.98 -23.93
C VAL A 57 11.85 0.25 -23.20
N GLU A 58 11.98 1.41 -23.83
CA GLU A 58 11.34 2.64 -23.36
C GLU A 58 9.96 2.74 -24.01
N SER A 59 8.92 2.64 -23.19
CA SER A 59 7.52 2.80 -23.62
C SER A 59 6.73 3.57 -22.57
N ASP A 60 5.70 4.29 -23.02
CA ASP A 60 4.81 5.05 -22.14
C ASP A 60 4.06 4.12 -21.19
N GLU A 61 3.72 2.90 -21.64
CA GLU A 61 3.10 1.88 -20.81
C GLU A 61 4.04 1.42 -19.69
N ALA A 62 5.33 1.29 -19.95
CA ALA A 62 6.30 0.96 -18.91
C ALA A 62 6.42 2.11 -17.89
N ALA A 63 6.34 3.37 -18.31
CA ALA A 63 6.30 4.52 -17.40
C ALA A 63 5.04 4.49 -16.51
N GLN A 64 3.85 4.31 -17.10
CA GLN A 64 2.58 4.20 -16.39
C GLN A 64 2.56 3.02 -15.40
N LEU A 65 3.09 1.87 -15.79
CA LEU A 65 3.20 0.70 -14.92
C LEU A 65 4.13 0.96 -13.73
N ARG A 66 5.24 1.71 -13.91
CA ARG A 66 6.12 2.12 -12.79
C ARG A 66 5.39 3.04 -11.82
N GLU A 67 4.68 4.05 -12.32
CA GLU A 67 3.90 4.97 -11.49
C GLU A 67 2.80 4.25 -10.71
N LEU A 68 2.07 3.35 -11.38
CA LEU A 68 1.06 2.52 -10.76
C LEU A 68 1.65 1.61 -9.69
N ALA A 69 2.76 0.93 -9.97
CA ALA A 69 3.43 0.05 -9.02
C ALA A 69 3.96 0.84 -7.80
N ALA A 70 4.48 2.04 -8.01
CA ALA A 70 4.89 2.94 -6.92
C ALA A 70 3.69 3.36 -6.06
N SER A 71 2.58 3.74 -6.68
CA SER A 71 1.34 4.12 -6.00
C SER A 71 0.77 2.97 -5.16
N VAL A 72 0.73 1.75 -5.72
CA VAL A 72 0.29 0.54 -5.01
C VAL A 72 1.19 0.27 -3.80
N ARG A 73 2.51 0.35 -3.96
CA ARG A 73 3.46 0.13 -2.85
C ARG A 73 3.30 1.17 -1.74
N ALA A 74 3.23 2.45 -2.10
CA ALA A 74 3.02 3.54 -1.16
C ALA A 74 1.72 3.35 -0.37
N TRP A 75 0.62 3.05 -1.06
CA TRP A 75 -0.66 2.77 -0.42
C TRP A 75 -0.59 1.55 0.50
N ARG A 76 0.02 0.42 0.07
CA ARG A 76 0.17 -0.78 0.94
C ARG A 76 0.95 -0.46 2.20
N SER A 77 2.00 0.34 2.09
CA SER A 77 2.78 0.79 3.24
C SER A 77 1.95 1.61 4.20
N ALA A 78 1.19 2.60 3.68
CA ALA A 78 0.32 3.45 4.48
C ALA A 78 -0.83 2.65 5.13
N ALA A 79 -1.49 1.76 4.38
CA ALA A 79 -2.54 0.90 4.89
C ALA A 79 -2.05 0.00 6.03
N ARG A 80 -0.85 -0.58 5.89
CA ARG A 80 -0.25 -1.39 6.93
C ARG A 80 0.10 -0.56 8.16
N ALA A 81 0.72 0.62 7.96
CA ALA A 81 1.03 1.53 9.06
C ALA A 81 -0.25 1.95 9.82
N ALA A 82 -1.33 2.28 9.12
CA ALA A 82 -2.60 2.63 9.73
C ALA A 82 -3.23 1.43 10.47
N LEU A 83 -3.11 0.20 9.95
CA LEU A 83 -3.59 -1.02 10.62
C LEU A 83 -2.76 -1.40 11.85
N ASP A 84 -1.46 -1.10 11.85
CA ASP A 84 -0.56 -1.39 12.99
C ASP A 84 -0.54 -0.26 14.03
N ALA A 85 -0.92 0.97 13.65
CA ALA A 85 -0.99 2.11 14.56
C ALA A 85 -2.05 1.89 15.67
N PRO A 86 -1.80 2.24 16.94
CA PRO A 86 -2.79 2.05 18.01
C PRO A 86 -4.05 2.90 17.80
N SER A 87 -3.88 4.12 17.29
CA SER A 87 -4.97 5.09 17.08
C SER A 87 -4.75 5.88 15.79
N PRO A 88 -4.92 5.28 14.60
CA PRO A 88 -4.93 6.03 13.33
C PRO A 88 -6.10 7.02 13.30
N SER A 89 -5.98 8.10 12.54
CA SER A 89 -7.08 9.06 12.40
C SER A 89 -8.20 8.48 11.52
N GLU A 90 -9.45 8.92 11.75
CA GLU A 90 -10.56 8.51 10.89
C GLU A 90 -10.38 8.97 9.44
N GLU A 91 -9.85 10.18 9.26
CA GLU A 91 -9.54 10.76 7.94
C GLU A 91 -8.53 9.93 7.16
N GLU A 92 -7.49 9.43 7.84
CA GLU A 92 -6.48 8.54 7.24
C GLU A 92 -7.12 7.24 6.76
N LEU A 93 -7.92 6.59 7.61
CA LEU A 93 -8.61 5.35 7.25
C LEU A 93 -9.61 5.57 6.10
N ALA A 94 -10.34 6.68 6.10
CA ALA A 94 -11.27 7.05 5.04
C ALA A 94 -10.54 7.29 3.71
N GLY A 95 -9.41 8.02 3.73
CA GLY A 95 -8.57 8.25 2.55
C GLY A 95 -8.02 6.94 1.97
N LEU A 96 -7.54 6.04 2.83
CA LEU A 96 -7.05 4.72 2.39
C LEU A 96 -8.13 3.85 1.75
N LEU A 97 -9.36 3.87 2.30
CA LEU A 97 -10.52 3.18 1.74
C LEU A 97 -10.91 3.76 0.38
N GLN A 98 -10.88 5.09 0.23
CA GLN A 98 -11.15 5.75 -1.05
C GLN A 98 -10.09 5.37 -2.09
N GLN A 99 -8.81 5.42 -1.73
CA GLN A 99 -7.71 5.05 -2.63
C GLN A 99 -7.78 3.59 -3.08
N LEU A 100 -8.20 2.66 -2.21
CA LEU A 100 -8.33 1.23 -2.53
C LEU A 100 -9.24 0.97 -3.74
N SER A 101 -10.27 1.81 -3.95
CA SER A 101 -11.16 1.67 -5.10
C SER A 101 -10.43 1.82 -6.45
N ASN A 102 -9.40 2.67 -6.48
CA ASN A 102 -8.62 3.05 -7.65
C ASN A 102 -7.37 2.18 -7.87
N ILE A 103 -7.03 1.30 -6.92
CA ILE A 103 -5.80 0.50 -6.98
C ILE A 103 -6.10 -0.89 -7.56
N PRO A 104 -5.34 -1.36 -8.57
CA PRO A 104 -5.51 -2.69 -9.14
C PRO A 104 -4.90 -3.76 -8.21
N VAL A 105 -5.66 -4.12 -7.19
CA VAL A 105 -5.44 -5.28 -6.31
C VAL A 105 -6.37 -6.43 -6.70
N ARG A 106 -6.00 -7.66 -6.33
CA ARG A 106 -6.87 -8.82 -6.52
C ARG A 106 -8.18 -8.64 -5.74
N LEU A 107 -9.31 -9.07 -6.30
CA LEU A 107 -10.63 -8.89 -5.69
C LEU A 107 -10.71 -9.42 -4.25
N ARG A 108 -10.16 -10.62 -4.00
CA ARG A 108 -10.13 -11.21 -2.66
C ARG A 108 -9.33 -10.37 -1.67
N GLU A 109 -8.13 -9.97 -2.06
CA GLU A 109 -7.23 -9.13 -1.25
C GLU A 109 -7.88 -7.75 -0.97
N ARG A 110 -8.54 -7.17 -1.98
CA ARG A 110 -9.32 -5.93 -1.82
C ARG A 110 -10.37 -6.08 -0.73
N GLY A 111 -11.19 -7.13 -0.79
CA GLY A 111 -12.25 -7.36 0.18
C GLY A 111 -11.71 -7.57 1.61
N GLU A 112 -10.60 -8.29 1.76
CA GLU A 112 -9.95 -8.51 3.06
C GLU A 112 -9.40 -7.21 3.65
N ILE A 113 -8.68 -6.40 2.85
CA ILE A 113 -8.13 -5.13 3.33
C ILE A 113 -9.24 -4.11 3.61
N GLN A 114 -10.24 -4.03 2.73
CA GLN A 114 -11.39 -3.14 2.91
C GLN A 114 -12.11 -3.44 4.22
N ARG A 115 -12.42 -4.72 4.50
CA ARG A 115 -13.03 -5.12 5.77
C ARG A 115 -12.16 -4.76 6.96
N SER A 116 -10.85 -4.98 6.88
CA SER A 116 -9.92 -4.69 7.98
C SER A 116 -9.87 -3.20 8.30
N LEU A 117 -9.72 -2.34 7.28
CA LEU A 117 -9.71 -0.89 7.44
C LEU A 117 -11.06 -0.35 7.93
N ALA A 118 -12.16 -0.86 7.36
CA ALA A 118 -13.51 -0.44 7.75
C ALA A 118 -13.84 -0.86 9.19
N SER A 119 -13.48 -2.08 9.60
CA SER A 119 -13.65 -2.56 10.97
C SER A 119 -12.88 -1.70 11.95
N LYS A 120 -11.62 -1.37 11.63
CA LYS A 120 -10.80 -0.51 12.48
C LYS A 120 -11.40 0.89 12.62
N ARG A 121 -11.87 1.47 11.51
CA ARG A 121 -12.57 2.77 11.54
C ARG A 121 -13.82 2.71 12.40
N TRP A 122 -14.64 1.68 12.24
CA TRP A 122 -15.86 1.49 13.03
C TRP A 122 -15.53 1.42 14.53
N LEU A 123 -14.51 0.65 14.92
CA LEU A 123 -14.08 0.53 16.32
C LEU A 123 -13.62 1.87 16.94
N LEU A 124 -13.08 2.78 16.13
CA LEU A 124 -12.55 4.06 16.60
C LEU A 124 -13.62 5.16 16.66
N SER A 125 -14.51 5.24 15.67
CA SER A 125 -15.49 6.35 15.59
C SER A 125 -16.92 5.94 15.90
N ARG A 126 -17.34 4.73 15.49
CA ARG A 126 -18.73 4.26 15.64
C ARG A 126 -18.99 3.57 16.96
N ARG A 127 -18.03 2.79 17.47
CA ARG A 127 -18.14 2.13 18.78
C ARG A 127 -18.37 3.14 19.92
N PRO A 128 -17.64 4.26 20.03
CA PRO A 128 -17.92 5.26 21.06
C PRO A 128 -19.31 5.92 20.90
N ALA A 129 -19.76 6.14 19.65
CA ALA A 129 -21.10 6.66 19.39
C ALA A 129 -22.18 5.67 19.85
N LEU A 130 -22.00 4.37 19.58
CA LEU A 130 -22.90 3.33 20.06
C LEU A 130 -22.97 3.27 21.59
N LEU A 131 -21.81 3.33 22.26
CA LEU A 131 -21.75 3.36 23.73
C LEU A 131 -22.45 4.61 24.28
N SER A 132 -22.21 5.78 23.68
CA SER A 132 -22.89 7.02 24.08
C SER A 132 -24.41 6.94 23.87
N ALA A 133 -24.88 6.31 22.79
CA ALA A 133 -26.30 6.09 22.56
C ALA A 133 -26.89 5.15 23.62
N LEU A 134 -26.19 4.07 23.97
CA LEU A 134 -26.60 3.14 25.02
C LEU A 134 -26.69 3.77 26.42
N GLU A 135 -25.87 4.78 26.71
CA GLU A 135 -25.92 5.53 27.97
C GLU A 135 -27.05 6.57 28.01
N ALA A 136 -27.58 6.97 26.86
CA ALA A 136 -28.68 7.93 26.80
C ALA A 136 -29.95 7.36 27.45
N ALA A 137 -30.68 8.20 28.18
CA ALA A 137 -31.94 7.81 28.82
C ALA A 137 -33.02 7.38 27.80
N ARG A 138 -32.93 7.89 26.57
CA ARG A 138 -33.77 7.52 25.42
C ARG A 138 -32.90 7.48 24.16
N PRO A 139 -32.27 6.33 23.83
CA PRO A 139 -31.55 6.19 22.57
C PRO A 139 -32.50 6.27 21.38
N SER A 140 -32.02 6.83 20.27
CA SER A 140 -32.70 6.70 18.98
C SER A 140 -32.59 5.25 18.49
N LEU A 141 -33.71 4.55 18.31
CA LEU A 141 -33.73 3.17 17.82
C LEU A 141 -33.14 3.07 16.41
N GLU A 142 -33.43 4.06 15.57
CA GLU A 142 -32.88 4.14 14.21
C GLU A 142 -31.35 4.22 14.24
N GLU A 143 -30.80 5.08 15.11
CA GLU A 143 -29.35 5.23 15.26
C GLU A 143 -28.69 3.95 15.79
N VAL A 144 -29.27 3.36 16.83
CA VAL A 144 -28.75 2.13 17.45
C VAL A 144 -28.81 0.95 16.48
N SER A 145 -29.93 0.77 15.76
CA SER A 145 -30.07 -0.28 14.75
C SER A 145 -29.09 -0.09 13.60
N GLY A 146 -28.97 1.13 13.07
CA GLY A 146 -28.03 1.43 12.00
C GLY A 146 -26.58 1.11 12.38
N LEU A 147 -26.16 1.48 13.60
CA LEU A 147 -24.83 1.15 14.11
C LEU A 147 -24.61 -0.35 14.30
N CYS A 148 -25.63 -1.10 14.72
CA CYS A 148 -25.57 -2.57 14.86
C CYS A 148 -25.47 -3.25 13.49
N ASP A 149 -26.24 -2.79 12.50
CA ASP A 149 -26.22 -3.33 11.14
C ASP A 149 -24.87 -3.07 10.46
N GLU A 150 -24.31 -1.87 10.62
CA GLU A 150 -22.95 -1.54 10.19
C GLU A 150 -21.92 -2.50 10.83
N ALA A 151 -22.01 -2.73 12.14
CA ALA A 151 -21.10 -3.64 12.84
C ALA A 151 -21.24 -5.09 12.34
N ALA A 152 -22.47 -5.57 12.13
CA ALA A 152 -22.75 -6.91 11.63
C ALA A 152 -22.16 -7.12 10.23
N GLY A 153 -22.33 -6.14 9.33
CA GLY A 153 -21.75 -6.17 7.98
C GLY A 153 -20.22 -6.23 7.96
N LEU A 154 -19.57 -5.76 9.04
CA LEU A 154 -18.12 -5.82 9.23
C LEU A 154 -17.64 -7.07 9.99
N GLY A 155 -18.56 -7.94 10.41
CA GLY A 155 -18.23 -9.12 11.22
C GLY A 155 -17.97 -8.80 12.70
N LEU A 156 -18.38 -7.62 13.17
CA LEU A 156 -18.24 -7.13 14.55
C LEU A 156 -19.50 -7.36 15.40
N GLY A 157 -20.49 -8.10 14.88
CA GLY A 157 -21.78 -8.32 15.55
C GLY A 157 -21.71 -9.09 16.87
N GLN A 158 -20.58 -9.74 17.18
CA GLN A 158 -20.37 -10.48 18.43
C GLN A 158 -19.74 -9.62 19.54
N LEU A 159 -19.52 -8.32 19.30
CA LEU A 159 -19.04 -7.42 20.33
C LEU A 159 -20.11 -7.25 21.43
N PRO A 160 -19.72 -7.23 22.73
CA PRO A 160 -20.68 -7.15 23.84
C PRO A 160 -21.63 -5.96 23.72
N GLU A 161 -21.11 -4.78 23.38
CA GLU A 161 -21.91 -3.58 23.20
C GLU A 161 -22.89 -3.65 22.02
N VAL A 162 -22.53 -4.37 20.95
CA VAL A 162 -23.40 -4.55 19.78
C VAL A 162 -24.53 -5.53 20.11
N LEU A 163 -24.23 -6.61 20.83
CA LEU A 163 -25.24 -7.54 21.33
C LEU A 163 -26.22 -6.84 22.29
N GLN A 164 -25.70 -6.06 23.24
CA GLN A 164 -26.51 -5.29 24.17
C GLN A 164 -27.41 -4.28 23.45
N ALA A 165 -26.87 -3.59 22.45
CA ALA A 165 -27.62 -2.65 21.62
C ALA A 165 -28.74 -3.33 20.83
N ALA A 166 -28.46 -4.45 20.18
CA ALA A 166 -29.46 -5.23 19.46
C ALA A 166 -30.57 -5.75 20.39
N GLU A 167 -30.23 -6.22 21.59
CA GLU A 167 -31.21 -6.65 22.58
C GLU A 167 -32.13 -5.51 23.04
N ARG A 168 -31.55 -4.33 23.30
CA ARG A 168 -32.32 -3.14 23.70
C ARG A 168 -33.23 -2.63 22.58
N ALA A 169 -32.73 -2.63 21.34
CA ALA A 169 -33.54 -2.24 20.18
C ALA A 169 -34.73 -3.19 20.01
N ALA A 170 -34.49 -4.51 20.05
CA ALA A 170 -35.55 -5.52 19.96
C ALA A 170 -36.53 -5.51 21.14
N ALA A 171 -36.12 -5.03 22.32
CA ALA A 171 -37.01 -4.85 23.47
C ALA A 171 -37.91 -3.61 23.30
N ALA A 172 -37.38 -2.52 22.75
CA ALA A 172 -38.13 -1.29 22.54
C ALA A 172 -39.20 -1.43 21.45
N GLU A 173 -38.91 -2.15 20.36
CA GLU A 173 -39.89 -2.45 19.29
C GLU A 173 -41.11 -3.25 19.78
N LYS A 174 -41.02 -3.93 20.93
CA LYS A 174 -42.15 -4.69 21.50
C LYS A 174 -43.12 -3.83 22.31
N TRP A 175 -42.76 -2.57 22.58
CA TRP A 175 -43.50 -1.67 23.46
C TRP A 175 -44.18 -0.50 22.71
N ASP A 176 -43.78 -0.27 21.46
CA ASP A 176 -44.49 0.60 20.49
C ASP A 176 -45.64 -0.15 19.81
#